data_AF-K4JEN8-F1
#
_entry.id   AF-K4JEN8-F1
#
_cell.length_a   1.000
_cell.length_b   1.000
_cell.length_c   1.000
_cell.angle_alpha   90.00
_cell.angle_beta   90.00
_cell.angle_gamma   90.00
#
_symmetry.space_group_name_H-M   'P 1'
#
loop_
_entity.id
_entity.type
_entity.pdbx_description
1 polymer ?
#
loop_
_entity_poly.entity_id
_entity_poly.type
_entity_poly.pdbx_seq_one_letter_code
_entity_poly.pdbx_strand_id
1 'polypeptide(L)'
;LDDFGEFTPSPEFKLLTPDVDYSGDISSYPLFFAQVTHFKCGGVALGCGVFHTLSDGLSSLHFINTWSDVARGFSVSIPPFIERTLLRARDPPTPTHDHVEYHPPPSMNTTTQKSGSLSKSSTKMLKLTLEQLNTLKAKAKAESGHNNSTYEILAAHIWRCACKARGLPDDQLTKLYVATDGRSRLSP
;
A
#
# COMPACT_ATOMS: atom_id res chain seq x y z
N LEU A 1 8.97 14.49 -19.58
CA LEU A 1 7.96 14.80 -18.53
C LEU A 1 6.58 14.84 -19.13
N ASP A 2 6.41 15.45 -20.31
CA ASP A 2 5.15 15.47 -21.05
C ASP A 2 4.57 14.07 -21.31
N ASP A 3 5.45 13.07 -21.54
CA ASP A 3 5.06 11.65 -21.69
C ASP A 3 4.43 11.03 -20.42
N PHE A 4 4.56 11.66 -19.25
CA PHE A 4 4.00 11.19 -17.97
C PHE A 4 2.73 11.95 -17.55
N GLY A 5 2.26 12.91 -18.35
CA GLY A 5 1.00 13.63 -18.15
C GLY A 5 0.81 14.17 -16.73
N GLU A 6 -0.36 13.90 -16.13
CA GLU A 6 -0.69 14.28 -14.74
C GLU A 6 -0.10 13.34 -13.67
N PHE A 7 0.94 12.58 -14.00
CA PHE A 7 1.54 11.55 -13.14
C PHE A 7 0.55 10.45 -12.71
N THR A 8 -0.42 10.14 -13.57
CA THR A 8 -1.30 8.99 -13.36
C THR A 8 -0.51 7.69 -13.52
N PRO A 9 -0.64 6.71 -12.60
CA PRO A 9 0.07 5.44 -12.73
C PRO A 9 -0.18 4.80 -14.09
N SER A 10 0.90 4.55 -14.82
CA SER A 10 0.86 3.98 -16.17
C SER A 10 2.03 3.02 -16.37
N PRO A 11 1.98 2.11 -17.36
CA PRO A 11 3.06 1.17 -17.62
C PRO A 11 4.43 1.83 -17.85
N GLU A 12 4.45 3.05 -18.37
CA GLU A 12 5.66 3.85 -18.64
C GLU A 12 6.44 4.17 -17.37
N PHE A 13 5.78 4.28 -16.21
CA PHE A 13 6.46 4.48 -14.92
C PHE A 13 7.40 3.33 -14.56
N LYS A 14 7.18 2.12 -15.09
CA LYS A 14 8.10 0.99 -14.87
C LYS A 14 9.50 1.25 -15.43
N LEU A 15 9.61 2.12 -16.45
CA LEU A 15 10.91 2.52 -17.02
C LEU A 15 11.72 3.40 -16.06
N LEU A 16 11.08 3.98 -15.04
CA LEU A 16 11.72 4.85 -14.07
C LEU A 16 12.33 4.09 -12.89
N THR A 17 12.08 2.79 -12.77
CA THR A 17 12.60 1.91 -11.72
C THR A 17 13.47 0.82 -12.35
N PRO A 18 14.53 0.36 -11.66
CA PRO A 18 15.29 -0.80 -12.11
C PRO A 18 14.41 -2.02 -12.33
N ASP A 19 14.66 -2.75 -13.41
CA ASP A 19 14.14 -4.09 -13.58
C ASP A 19 14.96 -5.06 -12.73
N VAL A 20 14.30 -5.96 -12.02
CA VAL A 20 14.94 -6.89 -11.10
C VAL A 20 14.57 -8.30 -11.50
N ASP A 21 15.59 -9.12 -11.73
CA ASP A 21 15.41 -10.54 -12.02
C ASP A 21 15.04 -11.29 -10.74
N TYR A 22 13.80 -11.75 -10.69
CA TYR A 22 13.25 -12.57 -9.61
C TYR A 22 13.16 -14.06 -9.99
N SER A 23 14.03 -14.54 -10.89
CA SER A 23 14.08 -15.97 -11.25
C SER A 23 14.96 -16.81 -10.32
N GLY A 24 15.84 -16.17 -9.56
CA GLY A 24 16.75 -16.83 -8.60
C GLY A 24 16.10 -17.18 -7.25
N ASP A 25 16.94 -17.59 -6.30
CA ASP A 25 16.50 -17.78 -4.91
C ASP A 25 16.18 -16.43 -4.26
N ILE A 26 15.22 -16.40 -3.34
CA ILE A 26 14.78 -15.17 -2.65
C ILE A 26 15.92 -14.44 -1.92
N SER A 27 16.93 -15.17 -1.45
CA SER A 27 18.11 -14.60 -0.80
C SER A 27 19.01 -13.81 -1.75
N SER A 28 18.86 -13.99 -3.06
CA SER A 28 19.61 -13.25 -4.08
C SER A 28 18.97 -11.91 -4.47
N TYR A 29 17.73 -11.66 -4.06
CA TYR A 29 17.01 -10.46 -4.46
C TYR A 29 17.55 -9.21 -3.75
N PRO A 30 17.72 -8.08 -4.47
CA PRO A 30 18.17 -6.84 -3.86
C PRO A 30 17.11 -6.34 -2.86
N LEU A 31 17.55 -6.04 -1.64
CA LEU A 31 16.66 -5.51 -0.59
C LEU A 31 16.26 -4.05 -0.84
N PHE A 32 17.13 -3.30 -1.52
CA PHE A 32 16.90 -1.93 -1.96
C PHE A 32 17.60 -1.70 -3.29
N PHE A 33 16.97 -0.93 -4.17
CA PHE A 33 17.54 -0.51 -5.45
C PHE A 33 16.98 0.86 -5.84
N ALA A 34 17.77 1.64 -6.57
CA ALA A 34 17.39 2.97 -7.02
C ALA A 34 17.90 3.28 -8.42
N GLN A 35 17.17 4.11 -9.15
CA GLN A 35 17.52 4.62 -10.48
C GLN A 35 17.27 6.12 -10.54
N VAL A 36 18.27 6.87 -11.02
CA VAL A 36 18.12 8.28 -11.38
C VAL A 36 17.95 8.38 -12.88
N THR A 37 16.82 8.94 -13.32
CA THR A 37 16.50 9.15 -14.73
C THR A 37 16.50 10.64 -15.02
N HIS A 38 17.40 11.08 -15.90
CA HIS A 38 17.44 12.46 -16.39
C HIS A 38 16.63 12.59 -17.68
N PHE A 39 15.68 13.52 -17.71
CA PHE A 39 14.87 13.80 -18.88
C PHE A 39 15.53 14.87 -19.76
N LYS A 40 15.26 14.82 -21.07
CA LYS A 40 15.76 15.81 -22.05
C LYS A 40 15.38 17.26 -21.71
N CYS A 41 14.27 17.46 -21.01
CA CYS A 41 13.82 18.78 -20.54
C CYS A 41 14.49 19.26 -19.25
N GLY A 42 15.49 18.54 -18.73
CA GLY A 42 16.18 18.88 -17.47
C GLY A 42 15.49 18.36 -16.21
N GLY A 43 14.29 17.79 -16.32
CA GLY A 43 13.63 17.10 -15.21
C GLY A 43 14.40 15.87 -14.75
N VAL A 44 14.19 15.45 -13.50
CA VAL A 44 14.80 14.24 -12.93
C VAL A 44 13.74 13.40 -12.23
N ALA A 45 13.78 12.08 -12.42
CA ALA A 45 13.04 11.12 -11.62
C ALA A 45 14.00 10.25 -10.82
N LEU A 46 13.63 9.98 -9.56
CA LEU A 46 14.28 8.99 -8.71
C LEU A 46 13.29 7.86 -8.47
N GLY A 47 13.50 6.72 -9.13
CA GLY A 47 12.74 5.50 -8.88
C GLY A 47 13.44 4.64 -7.84
N CYS A 48 12.71 4.19 -6.83
CA CYS A 48 13.23 3.32 -5.78
C CYS A 48 12.38 2.06 -5.67
N GLY A 49 13.01 0.94 -5.37
CA GLY A 49 12.34 -0.28 -4.96
C GLY A 49 12.91 -0.78 -3.63
N VAL A 50 12.02 -1.32 -2.81
CA VAL A 50 12.35 -1.85 -1.48
C VAL A 50 11.66 -3.19 -1.34
N PHE A 51 12.41 -4.21 -0.94
CA PHE A 51 11.84 -5.52 -0.67
C PHE A 51 11.02 -5.45 0.63
N HIS A 52 9.71 -5.68 0.55
CA HIS A 52 8.77 -5.35 1.64
C HIS A 52 8.97 -6.18 2.93
N THR A 53 9.75 -7.26 2.90
CA THR A 53 10.18 -7.99 4.12
C THR A 53 11.22 -7.21 4.92
N LEU A 54 11.97 -6.30 4.27
CA LEU A 54 12.93 -5.42 4.92
C LEU A 54 12.21 -4.32 5.70
N SER A 55 11.21 -3.67 5.12
CA SER A 55 10.55 -2.51 5.74
C SER A 55 9.09 -2.35 5.32
N ASP A 56 8.31 -1.76 6.21
CA ASP A 56 6.99 -1.23 5.86
C ASP A 56 7.09 0.14 5.17
N GLY A 57 5.93 0.70 4.78
CA GLY A 57 5.86 2.00 4.12
C GLY A 57 6.45 3.14 4.95
N LEU A 58 6.24 3.17 6.27
CA LEU A 58 6.75 4.23 7.14
C LEU A 58 8.27 4.18 7.25
N SER A 59 8.83 3.00 7.49
CA SER A 59 10.28 2.79 7.53
C SER A 59 10.93 3.07 6.18
N SER A 60 10.28 2.74 5.07
CA SER A 60 10.77 3.03 3.72
C SER A 60 10.80 4.54 3.44
N LEU A 61 9.75 5.27 3.82
CA LEU A 61 9.71 6.74 3.72
C LEU A 61 10.75 7.40 4.62
N HIS A 62 10.92 6.90 5.85
CA HIS A 62 11.96 7.35 6.75
C HIS A 62 13.34 7.22 6.11
N PHE A 63 13.65 6.06 5.53
CA PHE A 63 14.91 5.84 4.80
C PHE A 63 15.12 6.86 3.67
N ILE A 64 14.12 7.10 2.81
CA ILE A 64 14.23 8.07 1.71
C ILE A 64 14.46 9.50 2.23
N ASN A 65 13.76 9.90 3.29
CA ASN A 65 13.95 11.22 3.91
C ASN A 65 15.34 11.36 4.52
N THR A 66 15.80 10.36 5.28
CA THR A 66 17.15 10.34 5.85
C THR A 66 18.22 10.34 4.75
N TRP A 67 18.02 9.59 3.66
CA TRP A 67 18.92 9.60 2.52
C TRP A 67 19.02 11.00 1.89
N SER A 68 17.90 11.70 1.73
CA SER A 68 17.85 13.09 1.26
C SER A 68 18.57 14.06 2.20
N ASP A 69 18.44 13.88 3.51
CA ASP A 69 19.16 14.69 4.51
C ASP A 69 20.67 14.51 4.40
N VAL A 70 21.13 13.24 4.39
CA VAL A 70 22.55 12.91 4.26
C VAL A 70 23.13 13.41 2.94
N ALA A 71 22.39 13.26 1.82
CA ALA A 71 22.83 13.77 0.52
C ALA A 71 22.99 15.30 0.49
N ARG A 72 22.29 16.03 1.37
CA ARG A 72 22.42 17.49 1.55
C ARG A 72 23.45 17.89 2.62
N GLY A 73 24.14 16.93 3.23
CA GLY A 73 25.15 17.17 4.26
C GLY A 73 24.59 17.31 5.68
N PHE A 74 23.31 16.97 5.91
CA PHE A 74 22.75 16.90 7.26
C PHE A 74 23.07 15.56 7.94
N SER A 75 23.03 15.55 9.27
CA SER A 75 23.17 14.32 10.06
C SER A 75 21.85 13.54 10.13
N VAL A 76 21.95 12.25 10.44
CA VAL A 76 20.78 11.40 10.67
C VAL A 76 20.08 11.84 11.97
N SER A 77 18.91 12.46 11.83
CA SER A 77 18.18 13.02 12.98
C SER A 77 17.58 11.95 13.89
N ILE A 78 17.03 10.88 13.30
CA ILE A 78 16.43 9.76 14.02
C ILE A 78 17.15 8.49 13.58
N PRO A 79 18.05 7.93 14.39
CA PRO A 79 18.72 6.68 14.08
C PRO A 79 17.70 5.53 13.96
N PRO A 80 17.82 4.64 12.97
CA PRO A 80 16.93 3.49 12.87
C PRO A 80 17.21 2.50 14.00
N PHE A 81 16.15 1.89 14.53
CA PHE A 81 16.25 0.81 15.49
C PHE A 81 16.15 -0.53 14.74
N ILE A 82 17.25 -1.30 14.72
CA ILE A 82 17.37 -2.52 13.90
C ILE A 82 17.21 -3.81 14.73
N GLU A 83 17.19 -3.71 16.06
CA GLU A 83 17.04 -4.88 16.92
C GLU A 83 15.61 -5.45 16.86
N ARG A 84 15.41 -6.44 15.98
CA ARG A 84 14.09 -7.05 15.75
C ARG A 84 13.73 -8.11 16.79
N THR A 85 14.65 -8.48 17.70
CA THR A 85 14.35 -9.53 18.67
C THR A 85 13.22 -9.16 19.63
N LEU A 86 12.97 -7.86 19.83
CA LEU A 86 11.85 -7.36 20.63
C LEU A 86 10.48 -7.78 20.04
N LEU A 87 10.40 -8.04 18.74
CA LEU A 87 9.19 -8.48 18.06
C LEU A 87 9.16 -9.99 17.78
N ARG A 88 10.00 -10.78 18.46
CA ARG A 88 10.01 -12.23 18.29
C ARG A 88 8.65 -12.82 18.65
N ALA A 89 8.23 -13.80 17.86
CA ALA A 89 7.08 -14.62 18.19
C ALA A 89 7.31 -15.35 19.52
N ARG A 90 6.23 -15.56 20.27
CA ARG A 90 6.24 -16.36 21.49
C ARG A 90 6.56 -17.82 21.15
N ASP A 91 7.34 -18.47 22.01
CA ASP A 91 7.65 -19.90 21.93
C ASP A 91 7.30 -20.58 23.27
N PRO A 92 6.25 -21.43 23.32
CA PRO A 92 5.41 -21.85 22.20
C PRO A 92 4.42 -20.75 21.74
N PRO A 93 3.89 -20.85 20.50
CA PRO A 93 2.84 -19.95 20.02
C PRO A 93 1.59 -19.98 20.92
N THR A 94 1.09 -18.81 21.31
CA THR A 94 -0.06 -18.65 22.23
C THR A 94 -1.10 -17.66 21.68
N PRO A 95 -1.72 -17.95 20.52
CA PRO A 95 -2.77 -17.08 19.96
C PRO A 95 -3.94 -16.96 20.95
N THR A 96 -4.44 -15.74 21.16
CA THR A 96 -5.52 -15.46 22.12
C THR A 96 -6.86 -15.18 21.44
N HIS A 97 -6.87 -15.06 20.11
CA HIS A 97 -8.05 -14.74 19.31
C HIS A 97 -7.97 -15.47 17.96
N ASP A 98 -9.12 -15.62 17.31
CA ASP A 98 -9.17 -16.10 15.93
C ASP A 98 -8.58 -15.06 14.99
N HIS A 99 -7.67 -15.50 14.13
CA HIS A 99 -6.93 -14.65 13.21
C HIS A 99 -7.52 -14.75 11.80
N VAL A 100 -8.61 -14.00 11.59
CA VAL A 100 -9.37 -13.96 10.33
C VAL A 100 -8.54 -13.51 9.11
N GLU A 101 -7.42 -12.84 9.36
CA GLU A 101 -6.41 -12.46 8.36
C GLU A 101 -5.73 -13.67 7.70
N TYR A 102 -5.65 -14.80 8.40
CA TYR A 102 -5.06 -16.04 7.88
C TYR A 102 -6.11 -17.00 7.32
N HIS A 103 -7.40 -16.68 7.42
CA HIS A 103 -8.46 -17.48 6.79
C HIS A 103 -8.41 -17.34 5.25
N PRO A 104 -8.81 -18.39 4.50
CA PRO A 104 -8.94 -18.29 3.06
C PRO A 104 -9.88 -17.14 2.65
N PRO A 105 -9.73 -16.60 1.43
CA PRO A 105 -10.67 -15.62 0.91
C PRO A 105 -12.08 -16.22 0.84
N PRO A 106 -13.15 -15.41 0.99
CA PRO A 106 -14.51 -15.90 0.87
C PRO A 106 -14.74 -16.53 -0.51
N SER A 107 -15.45 -17.65 -0.53
CA SER A 107 -15.85 -18.27 -1.80
C SER A 107 -16.87 -17.38 -2.52
N MET A 108 -16.81 -17.37 -3.85
CA MET A 108 -17.83 -16.69 -4.66
C MET A 108 -19.11 -17.51 -4.66
N ASN A 109 -20.26 -16.88 -4.43
CA ASN A 109 -21.57 -17.51 -4.47
C ASN A 109 -21.95 -17.95 -5.90
N THR A 110 -21.32 -17.34 -6.92
CA THR A 110 -21.56 -17.65 -8.32
C THR A 110 -20.37 -18.37 -8.95
N THR A 111 -20.64 -19.46 -9.65
CA THR A 111 -19.66 -20.15 -10.51
C THR A 111 -19.45 -19.30 -11.76
N THR A 112 -18.63 -18.25 -11.68
CA THR A 112 -18.12 -17.64 -12.91
C THR A 112 -17.30 -18.70 -13.63
N GLN A 113 -17.73 -19.07 -14.84
CA GLN A 113 -16.91 -19.90 -15.73
C GLN A 113 -15.50 -19.30 -15.72
N LYS A 114 -14.49 -20.12 -15.42
CA LYS A 114 -13.09 -19.75 -15.54
C LYS A 114 -12.82 -19.38 -16.99
N SER A 115 -13.12 -18.15 -17.37
CA SER A 115 -12.54 -17.51 -18.53
C SER A 115 -11.05 -17.48 -18.23
N GLY A 116 -10.28 -18.38 -18.82
CA GLY A 116 -8.83 -18.50 -18.67
C GLY A 116 -8.05 -17.29 -19.19
N SER A 117 -8.73 -16.19 -19.49
CA SER A 117 -8.13 -14.90 -19.78
C SER A 117 -8.00 -14.12 -18.48
N LEU A 118 -6.76 -13.92 -18.02
CA LEU A 118 -6.45 -12.88 -17.05
C LEU A 118 -6.96 -11.56 -17.63
N SER A 119 -8.06 -11.04 -17.09
CA SER A 119 -8.56 -9.73 -17.49
C SER A 119 -7.44 -8.71 -17.30
N LYS A 120 -7.10 -7.95 -18.35
CA LYS A 120 -6.13 -6.87 -18.26
C LYS A 120 -6.57 -5.91 -17.16
N SER A 121 -5.79 -5.85 -16.09
CA SER A 121 -6.01 -4.87 -15.02
C SER A 121 -5.44 -3.52 -15.46
N SER A 122 -6.19 -2.46 -15.19
CA SER A 122 -5.74 -1.09 -15.39
C SER A 122 -5.81 -0.32 -14.08
N THR A 123 -4.93 0.66 -13.94
CA THR A 123 -4.90 1.55 -12.78
C THR A 123 -5.49 2.88 -13.19
N LYS A 124 -6.29 3.49 -12.32
CA LYS A 124 -6.83 4.84 -12.53
C LYS A 124 -6.71 5.65 -11.25
N MET A 125 -6.24 6.89 -11.38
CA MET A 125 -6.24 7.84 -10.27
C MET A 125 -7.64 8.47 -10.16
N LEU A 126 -8.21 8.46 -8.95
CA LEU A 126 -9.48 9.10 -8.64
C LEU A 126 -9.21 10.31 -7.76
N LYS A 127 -9.45 11.51 -8.30
CA LYS A 127 -9.31 12.76 -7.56
C LYS A 127 -10.58 13.02 -6.75
N LEU A 128 -10.44 13.11 -5.43
CA LEU A 128 -11.50 13.59 -4.55
C LEU A 128 -11.27 15.05 -4.19
N THR A 129 -12.28 15.89 -4.40
CA THR A 129 -12.23 17.29 -3.97
C THR A 129 -12.49 17.41 -2.47
N LEU A 130 -12.08 18.54 -1.87
CA LEU A 130 -12.36 18.82 -0.47
C LEU A 130 -13.87 18.87 -0.18
N GLU A 131 -14.66 19.41 -1.13
CA GLU A 131 -16.12 19.46 -1.04
C GLU A 131 -16.74 18.05 -1.01
N GLN A 132 -16.31 17.17 -1.93
CA GLN A 132 -16.74 15.76 -1.94
C GLN A 132 -16.35 15.05 -0.65
N LEU A 133 -15.14 15.31 -0.15
CA LEU A 133 -14.67 14.74 1.11
C LEU A 133 -15.51 15.19 2.30
N ASN A 134 -15.81 16.49 2.37
CA ASN A 134 -16.66 17.04 3.43
C ASN A 134 -18.09 16.51 3.35
N THR A 135 -18.61 16.31 2.15
CA THR A 135 -19.91 15.66 1.92
C THR A 135 -19.93 14.23 2.45
N LEU A 136 -18.88 13.45 2.17
CA LEU A 136 -18.74 12.08 2.70
C LEU A 136 -18.64 12.07 4.23
N LYS A 137 -17.90 13.01 4.81
CA LYS A 137 -17.77 13.18 6.27
C LYS A 137 -19.09 13.53 6.95
N ALA A 138 -19.83 14.49 6.39
CA ALA A 138 -21.13 14.89 6.90
C ALA A 138 -22.12 13.73 6.88
N LYS A 139 -22.15 12.97 5.78
CA LYS A 139 -23.01 11.80 5.64
C LYS A 139 -22.65 10.69 6.64
N ALA A 140 -21.37 10.35 6.76
CA ALA A 140 -20.91 9.34 7.72
C ALA A 140 -21.29 9.73 9.16
N LYS A 141 -21.10 11.00 9.54
CA LYS A 141 -21.47 11.50 10.87
C LYS A 141 -22.97 11.41 11.14
N ALA A 142 -23.80 11.71 10.14
CA ALA A 142 -25.25 11.63 10.26
C ALA A 142 -25.74 10.18 10.45
N GLU A 143 -25.07 9.21 9.83
CA GLU A 143 -25.44 7.78 9.89
C GLU A 143 -24.86 7.08 11.13
N SER A 144 -23.60 7.36 11.50
CA SER A 144 -22.90 6.65 12.59
C SER A 144 -23.04 7.32 13.96
N GLY A 145 -23.41 8.61 14.00
CA GLY A 145 -23.41 9.41 15.23
C GLY A 145 -22.01 9.75 15.76
N HIS A 146 -20.94 9.32 15.09
CA HIS A 146 -19.55 9.49 15.51
C HIS A 146 -18.72 10.25 14.47
N ASN A 147 -17.65 10.90 14.93
CA ASN A 147 -16.67 11.49 14.03
C ASN A 147 -15.64 10.42 13.65
N ASN A 148 -15.79 9.84 12.45
CA ASN A 148 -14.80 8.92 11.88
C ASN A 148 -13.63 9.68 11.24
N SER A 149 -12.46 9.02 11.18
CA SER A 149 -11.30 9.55 10.49
C SER A 149 -11.53 9.65 8.98
N THR A 150 -10.79 10.54 8.32
CA THR A 150 -10.78 10.66 6.85
C THR A 150 -10.47 9.30 6.18
N TYR A 151 -9.54 8.53 6.75
CA TYR A 151 -9.15 7.23 6.23
C TYR A 151 -10.31 6.23 6.26
N GLU A 152 -10.97 6.07 7.42
CA GLU A 152 -12.09 5.13 7.57
C GLU A 152 -13.23 5.44 6.58
N ILE A 153 -13.57 6.72 6.44
CA ILE A 153 -14.63 7.18 5.54
C ILE A 153 -14.28 6.86 4.08
N LEU A 154 -13.05 7.14 3.66
CA LEU A 154 -12.60 6.87 2.29
C LEU A 154 -12.46 5.37 2.02
N ALA A 155 -11.89 4.60 2.94
CA ALA A 155 -11.74 3.15 2.81
C ALA A 155 -13.11 2.48 2.70
N ALA A 156 -14.07 2.83 3.56
CA ALA A 156 -15.44 2.32 3.51
C ALA A 156 -16.14 2.72 2.21
N HIS A 157 -16.00 3.98 1.78
CA HIS A 157 -16.62 4.47 0.54
C HIS A 157 -16.07 3.72 -0.69
N ILE A 158 -14.74 3.60 -0.81
CA ILE A 158 -14.08 2.90 -1.92
C ILE A 158 -14.44 1.42 -1.90
N TRP A 159 -14.46 0.78 -0.73
CA TRP A 159 -14.84 -0.63 -0.60
C TRP A 159 -16.28 -0.87 -1.08
N ARG A 160 -17.23 -0.01 -0.68
CA ARG A 160 -18.61 -0.06 -1.16
C ARG A 160 -18.70 0.16 -2.67
N CYS A 161 -17.97 1.13 -3.23
CA CYS A 161 -17.91 1.37 -4.67
C CYS A 161 -17.34 0.17 -5.43
N ALA A 162 -16.29 -0.48 -4.89
CA ALA A 162 -15.69 -1.67 -5.49
C ALA A 162 -16.65 -2.87 -5.48
N CYS A 163 -17.42 -3.06 -4.41
CA CYS A 163 -18.44 -4.12 -4.36
C CYS A 163 -19.54 -3.88 -5.40
N LYS A 164 -20.03 -2.63 -5.51
CA LYS A 164 -21.03 -2.26 -6.52
C LYS A 164 -20.52 -2.42 -7.95
N ALA A 165 -19.30 -1.97 -8.23
CA ALA A 165 -18.70 -2.07 -9.56
C ALA A 165 -18.49 -3.53 -10.01
N ARG A 166 -18.31 -4.45 -9.06
CA ARG A 166 -18.21 -5.90 -9.32
C ARG A 166 -19.57 -6.57 -9.56
N GLY A 167 -20.68 -5.88 -9.31
CA GLY A 167 -22.03 -6.46 -9.43
C GLY A 167 -22.24 -7.68 -8.53
N LEU A 168 -21.66 -7.65 -7.32
CA LEU A 168 -21.75 -8.78 -6.39
C LEU A 168 -23.20 -8.95 -5.88
N PRO A 169 -23.67 -10.18 -5.66
CA PRO A 169 -24.90 -10.44 -4.91
C PRO A 169 -24.89 -9.78 -3.52
N ASP A 170 -26.06 -9.43 -3.01
CA ASP A 170 -26.21 -8.77 -1.70
C ASP A 170 -25.69 -9.64 -0.54
N ASP A 171 -25.72 -10.96 -0.69
CA ASP A 171 -25.25 -11.94 0.28
C ASP A 171 -23.80 -12.40 0.05
N GLN A 172 -23.09 -11.80 -0.92
CA GLN A 172 -21.69 -12.14 -1.18
C GLN A 172 -20.79 -11.60 -0.07
N LEU A 173 -20.14 -12.50 0.65
CA LEU A 173 -19.10 -12.14 1.61
C LEU A 173 -17.92 -11.46 0.90
N THR A 174 -17.47 -10.33 1.45
CA THR A 174 -16.28 -9.61 0.98
C THR A 174 -15.37 -9.29 2.15
N LYS A 175 -14.07 -9.12 1.87
CA LYS A 175 -13.03 -8.85 2.89
C LYS A 175 -12.23 -7.62 2.46
N LEU A 176 -12.01 -6.69 3.38
CA LEU A 176 -11.13 -5.53 3.24
C LEU A 176 -9.95 -5.68 4.19
N TYR A 177 -8.73 -5.60 3.67
CA TYR A 177 -7.51 -5.60 4.46
C TYR A 177 -7.07 -4.17 4.74
N VAL A 178 -6.76 -3.87 6.00
CA VAL A 178 -6.31 -2.56 6.46
C VAL A 178 -4.95 -2.72 7.13
N ALA A 179 -3.90 -2.18 6.52
CA ALA A 179 -2.59 -2.11 7.15
C ALA A 179 -2.65 -1.15 8.35
N THR A 180 -2.11 -1.59 9.49
CA THR A 180 -2.11 -0.81 10.73
C THR A 180 -0.69 -0.73 11.29
N ASP A 181 -0.25 0.47 11.65
CA ASP A 181 1.02 0.63 12.38
C ASP A 181 0.85 0.20 13.84
N GLY A 182 1.58 -0.84 14.23
CA GLY A 182 1.56 -1.40 15.56
C GLY A 182 2.53 -0.73 16.54
N ARG A 183 3.45 0.14 16.08
CA ARG A 183 4.56 0.66 16.91
C ARG A 183 4.09 1.32 18.21
N SER A 184 3.01 2.10 18.16
CA SER A 184 2.45 2.78 19.34
C SER A 184 1.50 1.92 20.18
N ARG A 185 1.20 0.70 19.72
CA ARG A 185 0.23 -0.23 20.34
C ARG A 185 0.89 -1.43 20.99
N LEU A 186 2.17 -1.68 20.68
CA LEU A 186 2.95 -2.78 21.23
C LEU A 186 3.81 -2.26 22.37
N SER A 187 3.94 -3.08 23.42
CA SER A 187 4.96 -2.94 24.46
C SER A 187 5.87 -4.16 24.36
N PRO A 188 6.81 -4.16 23.40
CA PRO A 188 7.61 -5.33 23.06
C PRO A 188 8.71 -5.62 24.08
#